data_AF-A0A7J7J3B2-F1
#
_entry.id   AF-A0A7J7J3B2-F1
#
_cell.length_a   1.000
_cell.length_b   1.000
_cell.length_c   1.000
_cell.angle_alpha   90.00
_cell.angle_beta   90.00
_cell.angle_gamma   90.00
#
_symmetry.space_group_name_H-M   'P 1'
#
loop_
_entity.id
_entity.type
_entity.pdbx_description
1 polymer ?
#
loop_
_entity_poly.entity_id
_entity_poly.type
_entity_poly.pdbx_seq_one_letter_code
_entity_poly.pdbx_strand_id
1 'polypeptide(L)'
;MSTDRILELEENAADYWDKFYGIHQNRFFKDRHWLFTEFPELDTCADADKVTDKPSDEDINKEYPGSHANRKILEVGCGVGNTVFPILEANKDPRLFVYCCDFSSTAIDILKEHDDYDASRCHAFVCDISNTANQMPFPDNSLDIITMIFVLSAISQDRMQETLNRLSRLLKPGGVLLFRDYGRYDLAQLRFKTGRCLGDNFYARGDGTRVYFFTQGDERNAYQGRVD
;
A
#
# COMPACT_ATOMS: atom_id res chain seq x y z
N MET A 1 -12.12 11.21 23.51
CA MET A 1 -12.48 9.77 23.47
C MET A 1 -11.83 9.12 24.70
N SER A 2 -12.38 8.06 25.29
CA SER A 2 -11.68 7.34 26.38
C SER A 2 -10.50 6.54 25.82
N THR A 3 -9.46 6.32 26.64
CA THR A 3 -8.29 5.49 26.28
C THR A 3 -8.72 4.08 25.85
N ASP A 4 -9.68 3.48 26.56
CA ASP A 4 -10.20 2.14 26.25
C ASP A 4 -10.77 2.05 24.83
N ARG A 5 -11.43 3.11 24.35
CA ARG A 5 -11.98 3.14 22.99
C ARG A 5 -10.89 3.33 21.94
N ILE A 6 -9.79 4.00 22.25
CA ILE A 6 -8.65 4.12 21.32
C ILE A 6 -7.97 2.74 21.16
N LEU A 7 -7.76 2.03 22.27
CA LEU A 7 -7.20 0.68 22.28
C LEU A 7 -8.09 -0.31 21.54
N GLU A 8 -9.40 -0.30 21.79
CA GLU A 8 -10.32 -1.17 21.07
C GLU A 8 -10.33 -0.91 19.55
N LEU A 9 -10.23 0.35 19.12
CA LEU A 9 -10.12 0.68 17.70
C LEU A 9 -8.80 0.22 17.08
N GLU A 10 -7.74 0.14 17.88
CA GLU A 10 -6.43 -0.38 17.46
C GLU A 10 -6.46 -1.89 17.31
N GLU A 11 -6.88 -2.59 18.36
CA GLU A 11 -6.89 -4.05 18.43
C GLU A 11 -7.83 -4.68 17.39
N ASN A 12 -8.94 -4.01 17.07
CA ASN A 12 -9.95 -4.50 16.13
C ASN A 12 -9.85 -3.82 14.75
N ALA A 13 -8.74 -3.16 14.44
CA ALA A 13 -8.59 -2.40 13.19
C ALA A 13 -8.84 -3.28 11.94
N ALA A 14 -8.34 -4.52 11.93
CA ALA A 14 -8.55 -5.48 10.84
C ALA A 14 -10.03 -5.82 10.67
N ASP A 15 -10.74 -6.14 11.76
CA ASP A 15 -12.17 -6.47 11.74
C ASP A 15 -13.03 -5.33 11.18
N TYR A 16 -12.66 -4.07 11.47
CA TYR A 16 -13.35 -2.91 10.92
C TYR A 16 -13.20 -2.80 9.40
N TRP A 17 -12.02 -3.12 8.86
CA TRP A 17 -11.80 -3.15 7.41
C TRP A 17 -12.42 -4.38 6.74
N ASP A 18 -12.36 -5.55 7.37
CA ASP A 18 -13.06 -6.74 6.88
C ASP A 18 -14.57 -6.49 6.80
N LYS A 19 -15.16 -5.88 7.83
CA LYS A 19 -16.56 -5.47 7.80
C LYS A 19 -16.86 -4.44 6.70
N PHE A 20 -15.97 -3.46 6.52
CA PHE A 20 -16.11 -2.45 5.47
C PHE A 20 -16.17 -3.13 4.08
N TYR A 21 -15.20 -3.99 3.76
CA TYR A 21 -15.19 -4.70 2.47
C TYR A 21 -16.31 -5.72 2.35
N GLY A 22 -16.71 -6.39 3.42
CA GLY A 22 -17.87 -7.26 3.43
C GLY A 22 -19.17 -6.54 3.03
N ILE A 23 -19.34 -5.29 3.46
CA ILE A 23 -20.51 -4.45 3.11
C ILE A 23 -20.38 -3.89 1.69
N HIS A 24 -19.21 -3.36 1.35
CA HIS A 24 -19.02 -2.52 0.17
C HIS A 24 -18.53 -3.25 -1.07
N GLN A 25 -17.88 -4.39 -0.90
CA GLN A 25 -17.31 -5.20 -1.97
C GLN A 25 -16.40 -4.35 -2.87
N ASN A 26 -16.44 -4.53 -4.19
CA ASN A 26 -15.70 -3.75 -5.18
C ASN A 26 -16.39 -2.44 -5.62
N ARG A 27 -17.40 -1.94 -4.89
CA ARG A 27 -18.31 -0.89 -5.39
C ARG A 27 -18.09 0.49 -4.77
N PHE A 28 -17.23 0.60 -3.76
CA PHE A 28 -17.05 1.85 -3.01
C PHE A 28 -15.96 2.73 -3.59
N PHE A 29 -14.75 2.17 -3.78
CA PHE A 29 -13.65 2.89 -4.39
C PHE A 29 -13.72 2.78 -5.91
N LYS A 30 -13.28 3.83 -6.59
CA LYS A 30 -13.15 3.85 -8.05
C LYS A 30 -11.73 3.46 -8.43
N ASP A 31 -11.60 2.88 -9.61
CA ASP A 31 -10.31 2.58 -10.20
C ASP A 31 -9.48 3.84 -10.41
N ARG A 32 -8.23 3.77 -9.96
CA ARG A 32 -7.33 4.92 -9.82
C ARG A 32 -6.57 5.19 -11.12
N HIS A 33 -7.28 5.32 -12.24
CA HIS A 33 -6.67 5.66 -13.53
C HIS A 33 -5.90 6.99 -13.53
N TRP A 34 -6.22 7.91 -12.61
CA TRP A 34 -5.48 9.15 -12.41
C TRP A 34 -4.06 8.94 -11.91
N LEU A 35 -3.74 7.74 -11.38
CA LEU A 35 -2.47 7.45 -10.73
C LEU A 35 -1.27 7.66 -11.65
N PHE A 36 -1.40 7.35 -12.95
CA PHE A 36 -0.34 7.55 -13.94
C PHE A 36 -0.03 9.03 -14.23
N THR A 37 -0.98 9.93 -13.95
CA THR A 37 -0.73 11.37 -14.05
C THR A 37 0.06 11.90 -12.86
N GLU A 38 -0.20 11.35 -11.67
CA GLU A 38 0.47 11.77 -10.43
C GLU A 38 1.82 11.07 -10.21
N PHE A 39 1.93 9.82 -10.66
CA PHE A 39 3.12 8.98 -10.55
C PHE A 39 3.50 8.43 -11.93
N PRO A 40 4.16 9.24 -12.78
CA PRO A 40 4.64 8.82 -14.08
C PRO A 40 5.60 7.62 -14.02
N GLU A 41 6.24 7.36 -12.87
CA GLU A 41 7.10 6.21 -12.62
C GLU A 41 6.36 4.86 -12.75
N LEU A 42 5.03 4.86 -12.68
CA LEU A 42 4.23 3.66 -12.92
C LEU A 42 3.98 3.41 -14.42
N ASP A 43 4.19 4.41 -15.28
CA ASP A 43 4.09 4.25 -16.73
C ASP A 43 5.39 3.64 -17.27
N THR A 44 5.32 2.35 -17.58
CA THR A 44 6.46 1.55 -18.00
C THR A 44 6.78 1.64 -19.49
N CYS A 45 5.99 2.37 -20.29
CA CYS A 45 6.28 2.55 -21.71
C CYS A 45 7.64 3.24 -21.95
N ALA A 46 8.17 3.95 -20.94
CA ALA A 46 9.39 4.74 -21.05
C ALA A 46 10.72 3.95 -20.85
N ASP A 47 10.69 2.74 -20.28
CA ASP A 47 11.90 2.06 -19.78
C ASP A 47 12.20 0.68 -20.40
N ALA A 48 11.39 0.21 -21.35
CA ALA A 48 11.56 -1.12 -21.95
C ALA A 48 12.94 -1.36 -22.58
N ASP A 49 13.66 -0.28 -22.94
CA ASP A 49 14.97 -0.31 -23.60
C ASP A 49 16.17 -0.10 -22.65
N LYS A 50 15.96 0.17 -21.34
CA LYS A 50 17.05 0.55 -20.41
C LYS A 50 17.47 -0.52 -19.42
N VAL A 51 16.74 -1.63 -19.29
CA VAL A 51 17.07 -2.68 -18.31
C VAL A 51 17.94 -3.75 -18.97
N THR A 52 19.26 -3.57 -18.91
CA THR A 52 20.27 -4.55 -19.33
C THR A 52 20.82 -5.38 -18.17
N ASP A 53 20.31 -5.20 -16.96
CA ASP A 53 20.83 -5.91 -15.79
C ASP A 53 20.47 -7.38 -15.88
N LYS A 54 21.49 -8.20 -16.16
CA LYS A 54 21.39 -9.64 -15.97
C LYS A 54 21.09 -9.90 -14.50
N PRO A 55 20.15 -10.82 -14.18
CA PRO A 55 19.95 -11.25 -12.80
C PRO A 55 21.30 -11.67 -12.21
N SER A 56 21.56 -11.26 -10.97
CA SER A 56 22.79 -11.64 -10.29
C SER A 56 22.80 -13.15 -10.06
N ASP A 57 23.97 -13.79 -10.01
CA ASP A 57 24.08 -15.24 -9.81
C ASP A 57 23.44 -15.71 -8.47
N GLU A 58 23.23 -14.80 -7.51
CA GLU A 58 22.53 -15.06 -6.25
C GLU A 58 21.00 -15.14 -6.39
N ASP A 59 20.41 -14.52 -7.43
CA ASP A 59 18.96 -14.53 -7.70
C ASP A 59 18.47 -15.86 -8.29
N ILE A 60 19.38 -16.71 -8.80
CA ILE A 60 19.06 -17.89 -9.60
C ILE A 60 18.46 -19.05 -8.75
N ASN A 61 18.64 -19.05 -7.43
CA ASN A 61 18.35 -20.21 -6.58
C ASN A 61 17.20 -20.05 -5.57
N LYS A 62 16.44 -18.95 -5.58
CA LYS A 62 15.23 -18.80 -4.74
C LYS A 62 14.01 -18.56 -5.60
N GLU A 63 13.22 -19.60 -5.79
CA GLU A 63 11.92 -19.51 -6.48
C GLU A 63 10.90 -18.86 -5.55
N TYR A 64 10.34 -17.73 -5.98
CA TYR A 64 9.22 -17.05 -5.34
C TYR A 64 8.30 -16.44 -6.41
N PRO A 65 7.02 -16.11 -6.11
CA PRO A 65 6.10 -15.53 -7.08
C PRO A 65 6.72 -14.30 -7.74
N GLY A 66 6.77 -14.25 -9.07
CA GLY A 66 7.35 -13.11 -9.79
C GLY A 66 8.89 -13.04 -9.80
N SER A 67 9.61 -14.05 -9.31
CA SER A 67 11.08 -14.07 -9.28
C SER A 67 11.74 -13.79 -10.63
N HIS A 68 11.15 -14.23 -11.74
CA HIS A 68 11.61 -13.98 -13.12
C HIS A 68 11.19 -12.64 -13.73
N ALA A 69 10.44 -11.81 -13.00
CA ALA A 69 10.02 -10.50 -13.47
C ALA A 69 11.18 -9.50 -13.41
N ASN A 70 11.31 -8.67 -14.45
CA ASN A 70 12.34 -7.62 -14.50
C ASN A 70 11.93 -6.41 -13.67
N ARG A 71 10.63 -6.15 -13.56
CA ARG A 71 10.07 -5.02 -12.80
C ARG A 71 9.05 -5.55 -11.79
N LYS A 72 9.23 -5.17 -10.52
CA LYS A 72 8.43 -5.64 -9.38
C LYS A 72 7.87 -4.45 -8.63
N ILE A 73 6.55 -4.41 -8.48
CA ILE A 73 5.82 -3.36 -7.76
C ILE A 73 5.13 -3.99 -6.55
N LEU A 74 5.13 -3.30 -5.41
CA LEU A 74 4.26 -3.64 -4.28
C LEU A 74 3.21 -2.53 -4.08
N GLU A 75 1.94 -2.90 -4.19
CA GLU A 75 0.82 -2.08 -3.71
C GLU A 75 0.51 -2.47 -2.25
N VAL A 76 0.83 -1.56 -1.32
CA VAL A 76 0.46 -1.70 0.09
C VAL A 76 -0.94 -1.13 0.30
N GLY A 77 -1.79 -1.82 1.05
CA GLY A 77 -3.19 -1.45 1.23
C GLY A 77 -3.96 -1.51 -0.08
N CYS A 78 -3.77 -2.60 -0.83
CA CYS A 78 -4.32 -2.74 -2.17
C CYS A 78 -5.85 -2.79 -2.20
N GLY A 79 -6.50 -3.03 -1.06
CA GLY A 79 -7.93 -3.28 -0.96
C GLY A 79 -8.35 -4.38 -1.93
N VAL A 80 -9.38 -4.07 -2.72
CA VAL A 80 -9.95 -4.94 -3.75
C VAL A 80 -9.33 -4.74 -5.13
N GLY A 81 -8.17 -4.08 -5.22
CA GLY A 81 -7.37 -3.99 -6.45
C GLY A 81 -7.61 -2.76 -7.33
N ASN A 82 -8.29 -1.71 -6.84
CA ASN A 82 -8.59 -0.50 -7.63
C ASN A 82 -7.36 0.29 -8.13
N THR A 83 -6.16 -0.04 -7.66
CA THR A 83 -4.90 0.42 -8.26
C THR A 83 -4.20 -0.67 -9.07
N VAL A 84 -4.20 -1.89 -8.53
CA VAL A 84 -3.54 -3.06 -9.10
C VAL A 84 -4.03 -3.34 -10.51
N PHE A 85 -5.36 -3.37 -10.72
CA PHE A 85 -5.93 -3.66 -12.03
C PHE A 85 -5.61 -2.56 -13.06
N PRO A 86 -5.75 -1.25 -12.76
CA PRO A 86 -5.25 -0.21 -13.67
C PRO A 86 -3.77 -0.34 -14.03
N ILE A 87 -2.88 -0.69 -13.08
CA ILE A 87 -1.46 -0.92 -13.37
C ILE A 87 -1.28 -2.07 -14.37
N LEU A 88 -1.94 -3.20 -14.15
CA LEU A 88 -1.89 -4.36 -15.04
C LEU A 88 -2.59 -4.09 -16.39
N GLU A 89 -3.61 -3.25 -16.40
CA GLU A 89 -4.31 -2.84 -17.61
C GLU A 89 -3.41 -1.99 -18.50
N ALA A 90 -2.79 -0.96 -17.91
CA ALA A 90 -1.91 -0.03 -18.61
C ALA A 90 -0.60 -0.67 -19.08
N ASN A 91 -0.07 -1.66 -18.35
CA ASN A 91 1.17 -2.33 -18.69
C ASN A 91 0.98 -3.79 -19.14
N LYS A 92 1.14 -4.03 -20.44
CA LYS A 92 1.06 -5.36 -21.05
C LYS A 92 2.38 -6.14 -21.10
N ASP A 93 3.51 -5.60 -20.63
CA ASP A 93 4.78 -6.32 -20.55
C ASP A 93 4.68 -7.49 -19.56
N PRO A 94 4.82 -8.75 -19.99
CA PRO A 94 4.73 -9.92 -19.12
C PRO A 94 5.84 -9.98 -18.06
N ARG A 95 6.86 -9.12 -18.15
CA ARG A 95 7.95 -9.03 -17.17
C ARG A 95 7.66 -8.05 -16.02
N LEU A 96 6.47 -7.44 -15.98
CA LEU A 96 5.95 -6.74 -14.80
C LEU A 96 5.24 -7.74 -13.88
N PHE A 97 5.62 -7.73 -12.60
CA PHE A 97 4.92 -8.45 -11.55
C PHE A 97 4.47 -7.51 -10.43
N VAL A 98 3.21 -7.62 -10.02
CA VAL A 98 2.62 -6.77 -8.97
C VAL A 98 2.31 -7.61 -7.73
N TYR A 99 3.00 -7.35 -6.64
CA TYR A 99 2.59 -7.81 -5.32
C TYR A 99 1.51 -6.85 -4.79
N CYS A 100 0.47 -7.38 -4.18
CA CYS A 100 -0.60 -6.58 -3.62
C CYS A 100 -0.96 -7.11 -2.23
N CYS A 101 -0.80 -6.28 -1.21
CA CYS A 101 -1.10 -6.67 0.15
C CYS A 101 -2.11 -5.74 0.81
N ASP A 102 -2.93 -6.33 1.64
CA ASP A 102 -3.89 -5.65 2.50
C ASP A 102 -3.97 -6.45 3.79
N PHE A 103 -4.15 -5.78 4.93
CA PHE A 103 -4.36 -6.48 6.19
C PHE A 103 -5.77 -7.06 6.33
N SER A 104 -6.73 -6.63 5.49
CA SER A 104 -8.07 -7.17 5.41
C SER A 104 -8.06 -8.47 4.61
N SER A 105 -8.37 -9.58 5.28
CA SER A 105 -8.54 -10.87 4.63
C SER A 105 -9.67 -10.84 3.60
N THR A 106 -10.76 -10.15 3.93
CA THR A 106 -11.93 -9.99 3.07
C THR A 106 -11.58 -9.23 1.79
N ALA A 107 -10.76 -8.18 1.87
CA ALA A 107 -10.34 -7.42 0.69
C ALA A 107 -9.52 -8.28 -0.27
N ILE A 108 -8.59 -9.08 0.26
CA ILE A 108 -7.74 -9.97 -0.52
C ILE A 108 -8.55 -11.09 -1.19
N ASP A 109 -9.55 -11.65 -0.51
CA ASP A 109 -10.42 -12.66 -1.09
C ASP A 109 -11.22 -12.08 -2.27
N ILE A 110 -11.83 -10.90 -2.11
CA ILE A 110 -12.56 -10.20 -3.18
C ILE A 110 -11.62 -9.85 -4.35
N LEU A 111 -10.40 -9.39 -4.08
CA LEU A 111 -9.41 -9.08 -5.11
C LEU A 111 -9.10 -10.33 -5.96
N LYS A 112 -8.89 -11.49 -5.31
CA LYS A 112 -8.60 -12.76 -5.98
C LYS A 112 -9.77 -13.32 -6.78
N GLU A 113 -11.00 -12.97 -6.42
CA GLU A 113 -12.23 -13.34 -7.15
C GLU A 113 -12.49 -12.44 -8.37
N HIS A 114 -11.75 -11.36 -8.54
CA HIS A 114 -11.91 -10.46 -9.69
C HIS A 114 -11.51 -11.15 -11.01
N ASP A 115 -12.29 -10.95 -12.07
CA ASP A 115 -12.07 -11.59 -13.38
C ASP A 115 -10.69 -11.25 -14.00
N ASP A 116 -10.15 -10.06 -13.69
CA ASP A 116 -8.82 -9.61 -14.14
C ASP A 116 -7.66 -10.08 -13.25
N TYR A 117 -7.92 -10.88 -12.20
CA TYR A 117 -6.85 -11.42 -11.37
C TYR A 117 -6.09 -12.52 -12.12
N ASP A 118 -4.84 -12.24 -12.45
CA ASP A 118 -3.93 -13.18 -13.10
C ASP A 118 -2.73 -13.47 -12.20
N ALA A 119 -2.69 -14.66 -11.61
CA ALA A 119 -1.61 -15.09 -10.72
C ALA A 119 -0.23 -15.17 -11.39
N SER A 120 -0.15 -15.13 -12.73
CA SER A 120 1.12 -15.01 -13.47
C SER A 120 1.66 -13.58 -13.50
N ARG A 121 0.80 -12.59 -13.26
CA ARG A 121 1.10 -11.15 -13.31
C ARG A 121 1.05 -10.48 -11.95
N CYS A 122 0.34 -11.04 -10.97
CA CYS A 122 0.27 -10.50 -9.63
C CYS A 122 0.15 -11.56 -8.55
N HIS A 123 0.43 -11.17 -7.30
CA HIS A 123 0.27 -12.02 -6.13
C HIS A 123 -0.35 -11.24 -4.97
N ALA A 124 -1.60 -11.59 -4.66
CA ALA A 124 -2.36 -11.00 -3.56
C ALA A 124 -2.19 -11.79 -2.25
N PHE A 125 -1.86 -11.12 -1.16
CA PHE A 125 -1.64 -11.75 0.14
C PHE A 125 -2.07 -10.86 1.32
N VAL A 126 -2.51 -11.50 2.40
CA VAL A 126 -2.90 -10.79 3.62
C VAL A 126 -1.63 -10.38 4.37
N CYS A 127 -1.50 -9.09 4.67
CA CYS A 127 -0.36 -8.57 5.43
C CYS A 127 -0.70 -7.27 6.16
N ASP A 128 -0.51 -7.25 7.48
CA ASP A 128 -0.34 -6.01 8.22
C ASP A 128 1.10 -5.51 8.02
N ILE A 129 1.24 -4.47 7.20
CA ILE A 129 2.53 -3.88 6.88
C ILE A 129 3.19 -3.20 8.09
N SER A 130 2.40 -2.80 9.09
CA SER A 130 2.90 -2.19 10.32
C SER A 130 3.44 -3.21 11.32
N ASN A 131 3.13 -4.50 11.14
CA ASN A 131 3.67 -5.58 11.94
C ASN A 131 4.96 -6.13 11.29
N THR A 132 6.11 -5.71 11.80
CA THR A 132 7.44 -6.07 11.27
C THR A 132 7.79 -7.56 11.37
N ALA A 133 7.06 -8.34 12.17
CA ALA A 133 7.25 -9.79 12.26
C ALA A 133 6.69 -10.54 11.05
N ASN A 134 5.82 -9.91 10.25
CA ASN A 134 5.24 -10.54 9.07
C ASN A 134 6.32 -10.82 8.01
N GLN A 135 6.25 -11.98 7.37
CA GLN A 135 7.17 -12.32 6.27
C GLN A 135 6.62 -11.81 4.94
N MET A 136 7.52 -11.44 4.03
CA MET A 136 7.17 -11.06 2.67
C MET A 136 7.35 -12.27 1.73
N PRO A 137 6.50 -12.45 0.71
CA PRO A 137 6.63 -13.52 -0.28
C PRO A 137 7.74 -13.25 -1.31
N PHE A 138 8.67 -12.35 -1.00
CA PHE A 138 9.81 -11.92 -1.80
C PHE A 138 10.93 -11.43 -0.86
N PRO A 139 12.19 -11.45 -1.29
CA PRO A 139 13.31 -11.01 -0.45
C PRO A 139 13.40 -9.49 -0.30
N ASP A 140 14.15 -9.02 0.69
CA ASP A 140 14.58 -7.63 0.80
C ASP A 140 15.36 -7.21 -0.47
N ASN A 141 15.44 -5.91 -0.75
CA ASN A 141 16.12 -5.34 -1.93
C ASN A 141 15.66 -5.92 -3.28
N SER A 142 14.36 -6.18 -3.45
CA SER A 142 13.83 -6.83 -4.66
C SER A 142 12.77 -6.04 -5.41
N LEU A 143 12.25 -4.96 -4.81
CA LEU A 143 11.19 -4.13 -5.40
C LEU A 143 11.76 -2.90 -6.09
N ASP A 144 11.18 -2.55 -7.24
CA ASP A 144 11.52 -1.32 -7.96
C ASP A 144 10.66 -0.14 -7.47
N ILE A 145 9.38 -0.42 -7.19
CA ILE A 145 8.40 0.58 -6.76
C ILE A 145 7.54 0.02 -5.64
N ILE A 146 7.28 0.85 -4.62
CA ILE A 146 6.25 0.62 -3.61
C ILE A 146 5.22 1.74 -3.71
N THR A 147 3.94 1.41 -3.76
CA THR A 147 2.83 2.38 -3.74
C THR A 147 2.05 2.28 -2.42
N MET A 148 1.68 3.44 -1.86
CA MET A 148 0.85 3.58 -0.66
C MET A 148 -0.23 4.64 -0.88
N ILE A 149 -1.45 4.24 -1.21
CA ILE A 149 -2.53 5.18 -1.55
C ILE A 149 -3.63 5.16 -0.49
N PHE A 150 -3.70 6.21 0.34
CA PHE A 150 -4.59 6.35 1.51
C PHE A 150 -4.41 5.25 2.56
N VAL A 151 -3.15 4.88 2.83
CA VAL A 151 -2.79 3.79 3.74
C VAL A 151 -2.08 4.28 4.99
N LEU A 152 -1.11 5.18 4.84
CA LEU A 152 -0.30 5.65 5.96
C LEU A 152 -1.20 6.35 6.99
N SER A 153 -2.23 7.06 6.55
CA SER A 153 -3.23 7.67 7.44
C SER A 153 -4.05 6.69 8.28
N ALA A 154 -4.14 5.42 7.88
CA ALA A 154 -4.83 4.38 8.64
C ALA A 154 -3.90 3.70 9.67
N ILE A 155 -2.59 3.91 9.56
CA ILE A 155 -1.58 3.38 10.48
C ILE A 155 -1.41 4.34 11.66
N SER A 156 -1.21 3.78 12.85
CA SER A 156 -0.97 4.56 14.07
C SER A 156 0.37 5.29 13.98
N GLN A 157 0.39 6.56 14.41
CA GLN A 157 1.54 7.46 14.23
C GLN A 157 2.84 6.88 14.79
N ASP A 158 2.78 6.19 15.92
CA ASP A 158 3.91 5.52 16.58
C ASP A 158 4.49 4.35 15.78
N ARG A 159 3.74 3.78 14.82
CA ARG A 159 4.17 2.70 13.93
C ARG A 159 4.52 3.15 12.51
N MET A 160 4.20 4.39 12.14
CA MET A 160 4.44 4.89 10.77
C MET A 160 5.92 4.86 10.40
N GLN A 161 6.81 5.36 11.27
CA GLN A 161 8.24 5.42 10.96
C GLN A 161 8.84 4.03 10.76
N GLU A 162 8.50 3.08 11.64
CA GLU A 162 8.99 1.71 11.52
C GLU A 162 8.43 1.01 10.26
N THR A 163 7.18 1.31 9.91
CA THR A 163 6.58 0.84 8.64
C THR A 163 7.37 1.36 7.44
N LEU A 164 7.68 2.66 7.39
CA LEU A 164 8.46 3.27 6.31
C LEU A 164 9.89 2.71 6.25
N ASN A 165 10.54 2.54 7.40
CA ASN A 165 11.86 1.91 7.49
C ASN A 165 11.81 0.50 6.89
N ARG A 166 10.83 -0.31 7.29
CA ARG A 166 10.65 -1.67 6.75
C ARG A 166 10.48 -1.65 5.23
N LEU A 167 9.58 -0.80 4.70
CA LEU A 167 9.33 -0.69 3.27
C LEU A 167 10.59 -0.27 2.49
N SER A 168 11.38 0.66 3.05
CA SER A 168 12.64 1.09 2.42
C SER A 168 13.62 -0.06 2.20
N ARG A 169 13.69 -1.04 3.12
CA ARG A 169 14.56 -2.23 2.98
C ARG A 169 14.09 -3.20 1.89
N LEU A 170 12.82 -3.14 1.50
CA LEU A 170 12.27 -4.00 0.43
C LEU A 170 12.64 -3.47 -0.96
N LEU A 171 12.94 -2.17 -1.07
CA LEU A 171 13.35 -1.54 -2.32
C LEU A 171 14.79 -1.89 -2.68
N LYS A 172 15.04 -2.13 -3.97
CA LYS A 172 16.39 -2.13 -4.54
C LYS A 172 17.05 -0.75 -4.35
N PRO A 173 18.39 -0.66 -4.43
CA PRO A 173 19.06 0.62 -4.63
C PRO A 173 18.46 1.38 -5.83
N GLY A 174 18.03 2.63 -5.61
CA GLY A 174 17.35 3.44 -6.63
C GLY A 174 15.85 3.18 -6.80
N GLY A 175 15.29 2.21 -6.09
CA GLY A 175 13.85 2.00 -6.02
C GLY A 175 13.14 3.17 -5.30
N VAL A 176 11.85 3.33 -5.58
CA VAL A 176 11.08 4.48 -5.09
C VAL A 176 9.84 4.05 -4.31
N LEU A 177 9.57 4.75 -3.21
CA LEU A 177 8.31 4.68 -2.48
C LEU A 177 7.45 5.89 -2.87
N LEU A 178 6.28 5.60 -3.42
CA LEU A 178 5.30 6.56 -3.88
C LEU A 178 4.09 6.50 -2.94
N PHE A 179 3.68 7.63 -2.39
CA PHE A 179 2.54 7.66 -1.48
C PHE A 179 1.64 8.86 -1.79
N ARG A 180 0.36 8.67 -1.53
CA ARG A 180 -0.65 9.72 -1.52
C ARG A 180 -1.54 9.50 -0.33
N ASP A 181 -1.76 10.53 0.47
CA ASP A 181 -2.63 10.43 1.64
C ASP A 181 -3.42 11.72 1.91
N TYR A 182 -4.23 11.70 2.96
CA TYR A 182 -5.08 12.83 3.32
C TYR A 182 -4.28 13.98 3.93
N GLY A 183 -4.52 15.19 3.42
CA GLY A 183 -3.92 16.42 3.92
C GLY A 183 -4.76 17.09 5.00
N ARG A 184 -4.11 17.80 5.91
CA ARG A 184 -4.78 18.69 6.85
C ARG A 184 -5.58 19.73 6.06
N TYR A 185 -6.81 19.95 6.50
CA TYR A 185 -7.85 20.78 5.89
C TYR A 185 -8.48 20.21 4.61
N ASP A 186 -8.24 18.94 4.31
CA ASP A 186 -9.07 18.23 3.33
C ASP A 186 -10.55 18.34 3.70
N LEU A 187 -11.40 18.44 2.68
CA LEU A 187 -12.86 18.48 2.88
C LEU A 187 -13.36 17.26 3.67
N ALA A 188 -12.66 16.12 3.59
CA ALA A 188 -12.92 14.95 4.40
C ALA A 188 -12.70 15.20 5.91
N GLN A 189 -11.64 15.93 6.27
CA GLN A 189 -11.36 16.31 7.67
C GLN A 189 -12.45 17.25 8.20
N LEU A 190 -12.81 18.27 7.41
CA LEU A 190 -13.74 19.32 7.84
C LEU A 190 -15.17 18.83 8.08
N ARG A 191 -15.50 17.61 7.61
CA ARG A 191 -16.82 16.98 7.79
C ARG A 191 -16.94 16.18 9.09
N PHE A 192 -15.85 15.97 9.84
CA PHE A 192 -15.92 15.26 11.11
C PHE A 192 -16.72 16.04 12.16
N LYS A 193 -17.63 15.33 12.83
CA LYS A 193 -18.41 15.87 13.95
C LYS A 193 -17.63 15.78 15.26
N THR A 194 -17.98 16.62 16.23
CA THR A 194 -17.44 16.56 17.59
C THR A 194 -17.54 15.14 18.17
N GLY A 195 -16.51 14.70 18.91
CA GLY A 195 -16.46 13.38 19.53
C GLY A 195 -15.83 12.27 18.69
N ARG A 196 -15.36 12.58 17.47
CA ARG A 196 -14.63 11.64 16.60
C ARG A 196 -13.10 11.74 16.67
N CYS A 197 -12.59 12.74 17.36
CA CYS A 197 -11.16 12.99 17.52
C CYS A 197 -10.53 11.96 18.48
N LEU A 198 -9.52 11.26 17.98
CA LEU A 198 -8.67 10.32 18.72
C LEU A 198 -7.39 11.00 19.22
N GLY A 199 -6.91 12.02 18.49
CA GLY A 199 -5.73 12.82 18.80
C GLY A 199 -5.57 13.94 17.76
N ASP A 200 -4.49 14.70 17.84
CA ASP A 200 -4.25 15.78 16.89
C ASP A 200 -4.21 15.25 15.45
N ASN A 201 -5.08 15.80 14.60
CA ASN A 201 -5.33 15.36 13.23
C ASN A 201 -5.71 13.88 13.05
N PHE A 202 -6.06 13.15 14.12
CA PHE A 202 -6.40 11.73 14.07
C PHE A 202 -7.85 11.47 14.47
N TYR A 203 -8.60 10.76 13.63
CA TYR A 203 -10.06 10.61 13.79
C TYR A 203 -10.53 9.17 13.55
N ALA A 204 -11.58 8.78 14.26
CA ALA A 204 -12.35 7.57 13.98
C ALA A 204 -13.58 7.89 13.12
N ARG A 205 -13.79 7.09 12.07
CA ARG A 205 -14.96 7.15 11.19
C ARG A 205 -16.17 6.47 11.83
N GLY A 206 -17.33 6.58 11.16
CA GLY A 206 -18.60 6.00 11.63
C GLY A 206 -18.60 4.47 11.67
N ASP A 207 -17.82 3.85 10.79
CA ASP A 207 -17.65 2.39 10.64
C ASP A 207 -16.57 1.81 11.56
N GLY A 208 -15.83 2.66 12.30
CA GLY A 208 -14.73 2.25 13.19
C GLY A 208 -13.35 2.33 12.54
N THR A 209 -13.24 2.51 11.22
CA THR A 209 -11.95 2.76 10.58
C THR A 209 -11.38 4.11 11.03
N ARG A 210 -10.07 4.29 10.90
CA ARG A 210 -9.36 5.48 11.39
C ARG A 210 -8.65 6.20 10.27
N VAL A 211 -8.41 7.50 10.46
CA VAL A 211 -7.73 8.34 9.49
C VAL A 211 -6.96 9.46 10.19
N TYR A 212 -5.70 9.59 9.84
CA TYR A 212 -4.83 10.72 10.14
C TYR A 212 -4.79 11.70 8.97
N PHE A 213 -4.72 13.00 9.27
CA PHE A 213 -4.61 14.06 8.25
C PHE A 213 -3.25 14.75 8.37
N PHE A 214 -2.38 14.54 7.38
CA PHE A 214 -1.00 14.98 7.40
C PHE A 214 -0.85 16.48 7.24
N THR A 215 0.03 17.09 8.02
CA THR A 215 0.55 18.43 7.74
C THR A 215 1.76 18.36 6.81
N GLN A 216 2.09 19.47 6.14
CA GLN A 216 3.33 19.59 5.38
C GLN A 216 4.60 19.43 6.25
N GLY A 217 4.49 19.55 7.57
CA GLY A 217 5.60 19.32 8.50
C GLY A 217 5.85 17.82 8.72
N ASP A 218 4.79 17.04 8.79
CA ASP A 218 4.85 15.58 9.01
C ASP A 218 5.54 14.89 7.84
N GLU A 219 5.25 15.33 6.61
CA GLU A 219 5.92 14.86 5.40
C GLU A 219 7.44 15.04 5.50
N ARG A 220 7.92 16.25 5.81
CA ARG A 220 9.37 16.53 5.86
C ARG A 220 10.10 15.68 6.89
N ASN A 221 9.48 15.44 8.05
CA ASN A 221 10.07 14.64 9.12
C ASN A 221 10.15 13.15 8.75
N ALA A 222 9.15 12.61 8.03
CA ALA A 222 9.18 11.24 7.52
C ALA A 222 10.31 11.03 6.48
N TYR A 223 10.70 12.07 5.72
CA TYR A 223 11.74 12.01 4.68
C TYR A 223 13.15 12.43 5.13
N GLN A 224 13.32 12.93 6.36
CA GLN A 224 14.63 13.37 6.86
C GLN A 224 15.50 12.21 7.39
N GLY A 225 14.91 11.03 7.58
CA GLY A 225 15.66 9.77 7.73
C GLY A 225 16.11 9.25 6.37
N ARG A 226 17.03 9.96 5.70
CA ARG A 226 17.65 9.42 4.49
C ARG A 226 18.39 8.14 4.85
N VAL A 227 18.06 7.09 4.11
CA VAL A 227 18.84 5.86 4.01
C VAL A 227 20.12 6.24 3.25
N ASP A 228 21.21 6.38 3.98
CA ASP A 228 22.56 6.47 3.43
C ASP A 228 23.02 5.11 2.86
#